data_AF-A0A968BRS4-F1
#
_entry.id   AF-A0A968BRS4-F1
#
_cell.length_a   1.000
_cell.length_b   1.000
_cell.length_c   1.000
_cell.angle_alpha   90.00
_cell.angle_beta   90.00
_cell.angle_gamma   90.00
#
_symmetry.space_group_name_H-M   'P 1'
#
loop_
_entity.id
_entity.type
_entity.pdbx_description
1 polymer ?
#
loop_
_entity_poly.entity_id
_entity_poly.type
_entity_poly.pdbx_seq_one_letter_code
_entity_poly.pdbx_strand_id
1 'polypeptide(L)' 'GGRVACLEIAKPQTPLFKRAFDLYFYRLVPLLGGWITGQRSAYTYLPHSLSAFLTPDEIAGVMSRTGWREVSYKRLMLG' A
#
# COMPACT_ATOMS: atom_id res chain seq x y z
N GLY A 1 -25.13 9.02 -14.65
CA GLY A 1 -23.83 8.32 -14.77
C GLY A 1 -23.39 7.83 -13.41
N GLY A 2 -22.72 6.68 -13.34
CA GLY A 2 -22.17 6.12 -12.11
C GLY A 2 -20.80 6.71 -11.76
N ARG A 3 -20.45 6.76 -10.47
CA ARG A 3 -19.15 7.18 -9.98
C ARG A 3 -18.53 6.07 -9.13
N VAL A 4 -17.22 5.92 -9.19
CA VAL A 4 -16.43 4.99 -8.36
C VAL A 4 -15.38 5.79 -7.60
N ALA A 5 -15.26 5.52 -6.31
CA ALA A 5 -14.19 6.03 -5.47
C ALA A 5 -13.44 4.83 -4.88
N CYS A 6 -12.11 4.87 -4.93
CA CYS A 6 -11.23 3.85 -4.36
C CYS A 6 -10.26 4.56 -3.40
N LEU A 7 -10.29 4.16 -2.14
CA LEU A 7 -9.34 4.61 -1.12
C LEU A 7 -8.48 3.41 -0.75
N GLU A 8 -7.19 3.50 -1.06
CA GLU A 8 -6.27 2.38 -0.86
C GLU A 8 -4.88 2.86 -0.43
N ILE A 9 -4.13 1.99 0.23
CA ILE A 9 -2.79 2.30 0.72
C ILE A 9 -1.80 2.28 -0.45
N ALA A 10 -1.23 3.45 -0.75
CA ALA A 10 -0.18 3.59 -1.75
C ALA A 10 1.22 3.48 -1.11
N LYS A 11 2.16 2.86 -1.82
CA LYS A 11 3.57 2.88 -1.42
C LYS A 11 4.11 4.32 -1.48
N PRO A 12 4.78 4.79 -0.41
CA PRO A 12 5.41 6.11 -0.42
C PRO A 12 6.53 6.16 -1.46
N GLN A 13 6.56 7.22 -2.27
CA GLN A 13 7.55 7.39 -3.33
C GLN A 13 8.84 8.08 -2.86
N THR A 14 8.80 8.72 -1.69
CA THR A 14 9.96 9.38 -1.09
C THR A 14 10.98 8.35 -0.60
N PRO A 15 12.24 8.38 -1.07
CA PRO A 15 13.25 7.36 -0.75
C PRO A 15 13.49 7.17 0.75
N LEU A 16 13.43 8.26 1.52
CA LEU A 16 13.60 8.24 2.98
C LEU A 16 12.44 7.49 3.66
N PHE A 17 11.21 7.75 3.23
CA PHE A 17 10.02 7.17 3.81
C PHE A 17 9.87 5.70 3.43
N LYS A 18 10.27 5.33 2.20
CA LYS A 18 10.38 3.92 1.78
C LYS A 18 11.33 3.14 2.69
N ARG A 19 12.52 3.67 2.98
CA ARG A 19 13.49 3.02 3.88
C ARG A 19 12.97 2.90 5.32
N ALA A 20 12.31 3.93 5.83
CA ALA A 20 11.69 3.90 7.16
C ALA A 20 10.56 2.86 7.23
N PHE A 21 9.73 2.81 6.19
CA PHE A 21 8.66 1.84 6.04
C PHE A 21 9.21 0.41 5.97
N ASP A 22 10.21 0.17 5.12
CA ASP A 22 10.85 -1.14 4.99
C ASP A 22 11.48 -1.58 6.32
N LEU A 23 12.17 -0.68 7.03
CA LEU A 23 12.75 -0.99 8.34
C LEU A 23 11.68 -1.33 9.38
N TYR A 24 10.59 -0.55 9.43
CA TYR A 24 9.48 -0.78 10.36
C TYR A 24 8.80 -2.13 10.09
N PHE A 25 8.43 -2.39 8.83
CA PHE A 25 7.64 -3.55 8.46
C PHE A 25 8.43 -4.85 8.33
N TYR A 26 9.66 -4.81 7.81
CA TYR A 26 10.48 -6.03 7.66
C TYR A 26 11.30 -6.36 8.90
N ARG A 27 11.53 -5.39 9.80
CA ARG A 27 12.37 -5.61 10.99
C ARG A 27 11.61 -5.47 12.30
N LEU A 28 10.83 -4.40 12.49
CA LEU A 28 10.18 -4.13 13.76
C LEU A 28 8.91 -4.99 13.97
N VAL A 29 8.03 -5.03 12.97
CA VAL A 29 6.76 -5.76 13.04
C VAL A 29 6.94 -7.28 13.29
N PRO A 30 7.87 -7.99 12.64
CA PRO A 30 8.08 -9.42 12.89
C PRO A 30 8.70 -9.71 14.26
N LEU A 31 9.44 -8.77 14.84
CA LEU A 31 10.01 -8.88 16.18
C LEU A 31 8.92 -8.68 17.24
N LEU A 32 8.07 -7.65 17.09
CA LEU A 32 6.95 -7.37 17.99
C LEU A 32 5.85 -8.44 17.90
N GLY A 33 5.50 -8.89 16.68
CA GLY A 33 4.53 -9.97 16.48
C GLY A 33 5.01 -11.32 17.03
N GLY A 34 6.32 -11.58 16.97
CA GLY A 34 6.93 -12.75 17.62
C GLY A 34 6.86 -12.68 19.15
N TRP A 35 6.98 -11.49 19.73
CA TRP A 35 6.96 -11.26 21.18
C TRP A 35 5.54 -11.23 21.80
N ILE A 36 4.56 -10.68 21.10
CA ILE A 36 3.23 -10.43 21.68
C ILE A 36 2.28 -11.61 21.51
N THR A 37 2.25 -12.28 20.35
CA THR A 37 1.22 -13.28 20.03
C THR A 37 1.78 -14.69 19.78
N GLY A 38 3.10 -14.85 19.68
CA GLY A 38 3.74 -16.10 19.25
C GLY A 38 3.43 -16.49 17.79
N GLN A 39 2.57 -15.74 17.10
CA GLN A 39 2.14 -15.98 15.72
C GLN A 39 2.73 -14.93 14.79
N ARG A 40 3.96 -15.21 14.34
CA ARG A 40 4.72 -14.37 13.42
C ARG A 40 4.02 -14.15 12.06
N SER A 41 3.16 -15.09 11.66
CA SER A 41 2.57 -15.17 10.31
C SER A 41 1.46 -14.15 10.03
N ALA A 42 0.64 -13.80 11.02
CA ALA A 42 -0.47 -12.86 10.83
C ALA A 42 0.04 -11.42 10.55
N TYR A 43 1.20 -11.07 11.11
CA TYR A 43 1.81 -9.75 10.97
C TYR A 43 2.69 -9.60 9.72
N THR A 44 2.97 -10.69 9.00
CA THR A 44 3.64 -10.66 7.69
C THR A 44 2.70 -10.40 6.52
N TYR A 45 1.38 -10.57 6.69
CA TYR A 45 0.43 -10.40 5.59
C TYR A 45 0.36 -8.95 5.08
N LEU A 46 0.26 -7.98 5.99
CA LEU A 46 0.15 -6.55 5.64
C LEU A 46 1.37 -6.02 4.84
N PRO A 47 2.63 -6.24 5.25
CA PRO A 47 3.76 -5.82 4.42
C PRO A 47 3.86 -6.61 3.11
N HIS A 48 3.47 -7.88 3.10
CA HIS A 48 3.49 -8.68 1.89
C HIS A 48 2.44 -8.21 0.87
N SER A 49 1.21 -7.92 1.29
CA SER A 49 0.15 -7.43 0.41
C SER A 49 0.49 -6.06 -0.16
N LEU A 50 1.04 -5.16 0.66
CA LEU A 50 1.53 -3.85 0.22
C LEU A 50 2.69 -3.96 -0.77
N SER A 51 3.50 -5.04 -0.69
CA SER A 51 4.62 -5.23 -1.60
C SER A 51 4.19 -5.51 -3.04
N ALA A 52 3.09 -6.26 -3.22
CA ALA A 52 2.60 -6.73 -4.51
C ALA A 52 1.46 -5.87 -5.09
N PHE A 53 0.99 -4.85 -4.36
CA PHE A 53 -0.12 -4.03 -4.80
C PHE A 53 0.28 -2.98 -5.84
N LEU A 54 -0.68 -2.63 -6.71
CA LEU A 54 -0.51 -1.64 -7.78
C LEU A 54 -0.28 -0.23 -7.21
N THR A 55 0.56 0.54 -7.89
CA THR A 55 0.74 1.97 -7.64
C THR A 55 -0.50 2.77 -8.06
N PRO A 56 -0.70 3.99 -7.53
CA PRO A 56 -1.82 4.85 -7.95
C PRO A 56 -1.91 5.05 -9.47
N ASP A 57 -0.76 5.18 -10.14
CA ASP A 57 -0.66 5.31 -11.59
C ASP A 57 -1.11 4.05 -12.33
N GLU A 58 -0.74 2.87 -11.83
CA GLU A 58 -1.19 1.59 -12.38
C GLU A 58 -2.69 1.37 -12.17
N ILE A 59 -3.23 1.72 -11.01
CA ILE A 59 -4.67 1.65 -10.70
C ILE A 59 -5.44 2.57 -11.66
N ALA A 60 -5.01 3.83 -11.79
CA ALA A 60 -5.61 4.77 -12.74
C ALA A 60 -5.56 4.22 -14.17
N GLY A 61 -4.43 3.64 -14.58
CA GLY A 61 -4.28 2.99 -15.88
C GLY A 61 -5.24 1.81 -16.09
N VAL A 62 -5.45 0.97 -15.07
CA VAL A 62 -6.44 -0.12 -15.12
C VAL A 62 -7.86 0.44 -15.27
N MET A 63 -8.22 1.48 -14.52
CA MET A 63 -9.54 2.11 -14.61
C MET A 63 -9.78 2.73 -15.99
N SER A 64 -8.79 3.44 -16.53
CA SER A 64 -8.89 4.01 -17.88
C SER A 64 -9.02 2.93 -18.96
N ARG A 65 -8.27 1.82 -18.86
CA ARG A 65 -8.35 0.69 -19.81
C ARG A 65 -9.69 -0.06 -19.75
N THR A 66 -10.37 -0.03 -18.61
CA THR A 66 -11.68 -0.67 -18.43
C THR A 66 -12.86 0.23 -18.85
N GLY A 67 -12.57 1.40 -19.42
CA GLY A 67 -13.58 2.29 -20.03
C GLY A 67 -14.09 3.40 -19.11
N TRP A 68 -13.54 3.54 -17.90
CA TRP A 68 -13.83 4.69 -17.04
C TRP A 68 -13.25 5.97 -17.66
N ARG A 69 -14.00 7.06 -17.53
CA ARG A 69 -13.64 8.39 -18.01
C ARG A 69 -13.39 9.31 -16.81
N GLU A 70 -12.63 10.38 -17.02
CA GLU A 70 -12.29 11.36 -15.97
C GLU A 70 -11.55 10.72 -14.77
N VAL A 71 -10.75 9.69 -15.02
CA VAL A 71 -9.98 9.00 -13.99
C VAL A 71 -8.90 9.94 -13.44
N SER A 72 -8.97 10.19 -12.14
CA SER A 72 -8.00 10.98 -11.40
C SER A 72 -7.81 10.38 -10.01
N TYR A 73 -6.64 10.63 -9.42
CA TYR A 73 -6.37 10.23 -8.05
C TYR A 73 -5.67 11.36 -7.31
N LYS A 74 -5.88 11.40 -6.00
CA LYS A 74 -5.15 12.29 -5.10
C LYS A 74 -4.48 11.43 -4.05
N ARG A 75 -3.18 11.63 -3.91
CA ARG A 75 -2.43 11.02 -2.85
C ARG A 75 -2.54 11.84 -1.55
N LEU A 76 -2.43 11.20 -0.39
CA LEU A 76 -2.73 11.81 0.90
C LEU A 76 -1.55 11.62 1.88
N MET A 77 -1.44 12.52 2.86
CA MET A 77 -0.35 12.55 3.86
C MET A 77 1.04 12.80 3.24
N LEU A 78 1.96 11.83 3.33
CA LEU A 78 3.38 11.96 2.94
C LEU A 78 3.71 11.29 1.60
N GLY A 79 2.66 10.95 0.86
CA GLY A 79 2.74 10.30 -0.43
C GLY A 79 1.40 10.41 -1.06
#